data_AF-A0A359D213-F1
#
_entry.id   AF-A0A359D213-F1
#
_cell.length_a   1.000
_cell.length_b   1.000
_cell.length_c   1.000
_cell.angle_alpha   90.00
_cell.angle_beta   90.00
_cell.angle_gamma   90.00
#
_symmetry.space_group_name_H-M   'P 1'
#
loop_
_entity.id
_entity.type
_entity.pdbx_description
1 polymer ?
#
loop_
_entity_poly.entity_id
_entity_poly.type
_entity_poly.pdbx_seq_one_letter_code
_entity_poly.pdbx_strand_id
1 'polypeptide(L)'
;MKLFLFITLFILINTSLFSQELNCRIQLMHQQIQGTNVKVFETLQTALYEFMNNKKWTDHVYSMEERIECNIMINLTEQVSQDEFKGTIQVQATRPVFNTSYTSVLFNHMDNNMHFKYVEFQSLEFSETTHMSNLTSILAYYAYIILGLDYDTFSPKGGYEFFQKAEKIVNNAQNAPEKGWKAFEDLKNRYWLVENLLNDVYSPIRECYYAYHRQGLDLMAEKSQEARTYIADGLEGLRKVYQQKPGSFLMQIFFNAKTDEIVNIFSEAYPDEKMRMVNLLSQIDPVNSSKYQKINQSPVDGSGGKNNIRPGK
;
A
#
# COMPACT_ATOMS: atom_id res chain seq x y z
N MET A 1 -6.18 8.79 54.58
CA MET A 1 -5.06 8.36 53.70
C MET A 1 -5.42 7.18 52.78
N LYS A 2 -6.04 6.09 53.25
CA LYS A 2 -6.37 4.93 52.38
C LYS A 2 -7.36 5.23 51.24
N LEU A 3 -8.32 6.15 51.45
CA LEU A 3 -9.27 6.57 50.40
C LEU A 3 -8.61 7.44 49.31
N PHE A 4 -7.62 8.26 49.69
CA PHE A 4 -6.90 9.11 48.74
C PHE A 4 -6.03 8.28 47.80
N LEU A 5 -5.41 7.21 48.33
CA LEU A 5 -4.58 6.26 47.57
C LEU A 5 -5.39 5.47 46.51
N PHE A 6 -6.65 5.14 46.83
CA PHE A 6 -7.56 4.46 45.89
C PHE A 6 -8.01 5.38 44.74
N ILE A 7 -8.21 6.68 45.03
CA ILE A 7 -8.55 7.69 44.01
C ILE A 7 -7.35 7.97 43.10
N THR A 8 -6.12 7.98 43.64
CA THR A 8 -4.91 8.14 42.80
C THR A 8 -4.67 6.92 41.91
N LEU A 9 -4.97 5.71 42.38
CA LEU A 9 -4.85 4.49 41.60
C LEU A 9 -5.91 4.38 40.49
N PHE A 10 -7.11 4.92 40.69
CA PHE A 10 -8.19 4.91 39.69
C PHE A 10 -7.97 5.92 38.54
N ILE A 11 -7.24 7.01 38.81
CA ILE A 11 -6.89 8.03 37.81
C ILE A 11 -5.80 7.52 36.84
N LEU A 12 -5.00 6.53 37.23
CA LEU A 12 -3.94 5.95 36.39
C LEU A 12 -4.43 4.88 35.38
N ILE A 13 -5.72 4.52 35.39
CA ILE A 13 -6.27 3.43 34.54
C ILE A 13 -6.98 3.96 33.29
N ASN A 14 -7.05 5.29 33.10
CA ASN A 14 -7.78 5.90 31.97
C ASN A 14 -6.89 6.58 30.91
N THR A 15 -5.63 6.14 30.74
CA THR A 15 -4.92 6.44 29.49
C THR A 15 -5.25 5.37 28.46
N SER A 16 -6.45 5.42 27.91
CA SER A 16 -6.69 4.86 26.59
C SER A 16 -5.81 5.65 25.62
N LEU A 17 -4.60 5.14 25.40
CA LEU A 17 -3.70 5.64 24.38
C LEU A 17 -4.44 5.50 23.05
N PHE A 18 -4.77 6.63 22.43
CA PHE A 18 -5.25 6.70 21.07
C PHE A 18 -4.12 6.26 20.16
N SER A 19 -3.95 4.95 20.03
CA SER A 19 -3.16 4.43 18.96
C SER A 19 -4.04 4.41 17.72
N GLN A 20 -3.56 5.12 16.71
CA GLN A 20 -4.15 5.19 15.38
C GLN A 20 -3.04 4.66 14.49
N GLU A 21 -3.31 3.56 13.82
CA GLU A 21 -2.28 2.78 13.13
C GLU A 21 -1.84 3.44 11.83
N LEU A 22 -2.73 4.22 11.23
CA LEU A 22 -2.51 4.88 9.96
C LEU A 22 -2.18 6.36 10.17
N ASN A 23 -1.25 6.86 9.37
CA ASN A 23 -1.09 8.27 9.07
C ASN A 23 -1.45 8.49 7.60
N CYS A 24 -2.75 8.61 7.35
CA CYS A 24 -3.33 8.68 6.02
C CYS A 24 -3.55 10.12 5.58
N ARG A 25 -2.91 10.53 4.48
CA ARG A 25 -3.18 11.79 3.79
C ARG A 25 -4.30 11.56 2.78
N ILE A 26 -5.31 12.43 2.80
CA ILE A 26 -6.42 12.40 1.84
C ILE A 26 -6.30 13.59 0.88
N GLN A 27 -6.41 13.32 -0.42
CA GLN A 27 -6.47 14.33 -1.46
C GLN A 27 -7.71 14.10 -2.32
N LEU A 28 -8.60 15.08 -2.36
CA LEU A 28 -9.80 15.02 -3.19
C LEU A 28 -9.66 15.92 -4.42
N MET A 29 -9.65 15.32 -5.60
CA MET A 29 -9.63 15.99 -6.89
C MET A 29 -11.06 15.98 -7.46
N HIS A 30 -11.60 17.15 -7.78
CA HIS A 30 -12.99 17.29 -8.25
C HIS A 30 -13.11 18.30 -9.40
N GLN A 31 -12.04 18.48 -10.18
CA GLN A 31 -11.94 19.48 -11.24
C GLN A 31 -12.92 19.24 -12.40
N GLN A 32 -13.39 18.00 -12.56
CA GLN A 32 -14.31 17.59 -13.62
C GLN A 32 -15.78 17.79 -13.23
N ILE A 33 -16.09 18.03 -11.95
CA ILE A 33 -17.45 18.30 -11.48
C ILE A 33 -17.70 19.81 -11.51
N GLN A 34 -18.67 20.23 -12.31
CA GLN A 34 -19.10 21.63 -12.44
C GLN A 34 -20.43 21.87 -11.72
N GLY A 35 -20.64 23.10 -11.23
CA GLY A 35 -21.94 23.54 -10.69
C GLY A 35 -22.32 22.99 -9.31
N THR A 36 -21.46 22.18 -8.67
CA THR A 36 -21.64 21.73 -7.29
C THR A 36 -21.07 22.75 -6.30
N ASN A 37 -21.68 22.86 -5.11
CA ASN A 37 -21.13 23.64 -4.02
C ASN A 37 -19.80 23.03 -3.55
N VAL A 38 -18.70 23.76 -3.71
CA VAL A 38 -17.34 23.32 -3.35
C VAL A 38 -17.24 22.84 -1.88
N LYS A 39 -18.09 23.37 -0.99
CA LYS A 39 -18.14 22.99 0.42
C LYS A 39 -18.40 21.50 0.65
N VAL A 40 -19.16 20.83 -0.22
CA VAL A 40 -19.40 19.37 -0.10
C VAL A 40 -18.10 18.58 -0.18
N PHE A 41 -17.15 19.04 -1.01
CA PHE A 41 -15.87 18.36 -1.21
C PHE A 41 -14.90 18.63 -0.05
N GLU A 42 -14.92 19.83 0.52
CA GLU A 42 -14.14 20.16 1.72
C GLU A 42 -14.60 19.33 2.94
N THR A 43 -15.93 19.22 3.12
CA THR A 43 -16.48 18.38 4.20
C THR A 43 -16.20 16.90 3.96
N LEU A 44 -16.34 16.43 2.71
CA LEU A 44 -16.00 15.06 2.34
C LEU A 44 -14.54 14.74 2.64
N GLN A 45 -13.59 15.58 2.20
CA GLN A 45 -12.17 15.35 2.46
C GLN A 45 -11.86 15.28 3.96
N THR A 46 -12.50 16.16 4.76
CA THR A 46 -12.35 16.16 6.23
C THR A 46 -12.92 14.88 6.83
N ALA A 47 -14.12 14.47 6.43
CA ALA A 47 -14.76 13.25 6.91
C ALA A 47 -13.94 11.99 6.56
N LEU A 48 -13.38 11.92 5.35
CA LEU A 48 -12.48 10.84 4.93
C LEU A 48 -11.21 10.79 5.76
N TYR A 49 -10.60 11.95 6.01
CA TYR A 49 -9.39 12.05 6.84
C TYR A 49 -9.66 11.58 8.26
N GLU A 50 -10.74 12.04 8.88
CA GLU A 50 -11.15 11.62 10.22
C GLU A 50 -11.49 10.13 10.28
N PHE A 51 -12.22 9.61 9.29
CA PHE A 51 -12.57 8.19 9.23
C PHE A 51 -11.33 7.29 9.16
N MET A 52 -10.35 7.65 8.33
CA MET A 52 -9.14 6.84 8.16
C MET A 52 -8.20 6.92 9.37
N ASN A 53 -8.05 8.11 9.97
CA ASN A 53 -7.04 8.37 11.00
C ASN A 53 -7.56 8.28 12.43
N ASN A 54 -8.86 8.43 12.68
CA ASN A 54 -9.41 8.40 14.05
C ASN A 54 -10.06 7.06 14.40
N LYS A 55 -10.33 6.21 13.40
CA LYS A 55 -10.85 4.87 13.63
C LYS A 55 -9.73 3.94 14.06
N LYS A 56 -10.02 3.10 15.06
CA LYS A 56 -9.17 1.99 15.49
C LYS A 56 -9.36 0.81 14.53
N TRP A 57 -8.29 0.36 13.88
CA TRP A 57 -8.34 -0.74 12.91
C TRP A 57 -7.85 -2.08 13.49
N THR A 58 -6.99 -2.02 14.50
CA THR A 58 -6.35 -3.15 15.17
C THR A 58 -6.42 -2.97 16.68
N ASP A 59 -6.20 -4.03 17.46
CA ASP A 59 -6.06 -3.90 18.92
C ASP A 59 -4.62 -3.60 19.37
N HIS A 60 -3.68 -3.48 18.44
CA HIS A 60 -2.28 -3.21 18.73
C HIS A 60 -2.03 -1.73 19.04
N VAL A 61 -0.98 -1.48 19.82
CA VAL A 61 -0.59 -0.13 20.25
C VAL A 61 0.64 0.29 19.47
N TYR A 62 0.44 1.28 18.60
CA TYR A 62 1.45 2.01 17.83
C TYR A 62 1.88 3.30 18.52
N SER A 63 3.18 3.58 18.48
CA SER A 63 3.73 4.92 18.67
C SER A 63 3.45 5.82 17.45
N MET A 64 3.71 7.12 17.57
CA MET A 64 3.53 8.06 16.45
C MET A 64 4.48 7.75 15.29
N GLU A 65 5.69 7.28 15.59
CA GLU A 65 6.74 6.92 14.64
C GLU A 65 6.49 5.57 13.96
N GLU A 66 5.67 4.71 14.58
CA GLU A 66 5.31 3.40 14.04
C GLU A 66 4.09 3.45 13.11
N ARG A 67 3.39 4.60 13.04
CA ARG A 67 2.20 4.74 12.19
C ARG A 67 2.56 4.51 10.73
N ILE A 68 1.69 3.78 10.04
CA ILE A 68 1.86 3.45 8.63
C ILE A 68 1.50 4.67 7.79
N GLU A 69 2.49 5.22 7.09
CA GLU A 69 2.30 6.34 6.17
C GLU A 69 1.57 5.88 4.91
N CYS A 70 0.42 6.48 4.63
CA CYS A 70 -0.33 6.20 3.40
C CYS A 70 -0.97 7.46 2.80
N ASN A 71 -1.23 7.40 1.49
CA ASN A 71 -1.85 8.46 0.74
C ASN A 71 -3.03 7.90 -0.06
N ILE A 72 -4.19 8.51 0.10
CA ILE A 72 -5.39 8.21 -0.67
C ILE A 72 -5.75 9.45 -1.48
N MET A 73 -5.66 9.32 -2.80
CA MET A 73 -6.12 10.34 -3.73
C MET A 73 -7.40 9.85 -4.40
N ILE A 74 -8.48 10.61 -4.26
CA ILE A 74 -9.75 10.31 -4.92
C ILE A 74 -9.95 11.35 -6.01
N ASN A 75 -10.16 10.90 -7.24
CA ASN A 75 -10.49 11.77 -8.37
C ASN A 75 -11.96 11.57 -8.77
N LEU A 76 -12.80 12.53 -8.45
CA LEU A 76 -14.21 12.54 -8.80
C LEU A 76 -14.39 13.04 -10.24
N THR A 77 -14.93 12.17 -11.09
CA THR A 77 -15.10 12.40 -12.52
C THR A 77 -16.54 12.75 -12.88
N GLU A 78 -17.51 12.31 -12.07
CA GLU A 78 -18.94 12.42 -12.36
C GLU A 78 -19.75 12.59 -11.07
N GLN A 79 -20.74 13.48 -11.09
CA GLN A 79 -21.80 13.57 -10.10
C GLN A 79 -23.08 12.99 -10.72
N VAL A 80 -23.52 11.84 -10.22
CA VAL A 80 -24.69 11.10 -10.74
C VAL A 80 -25.99 11.71 -10.25
N SER A 81 -26.00 12.14 -8.99
CA SER A 81 -27.10 12.87 -8.36
C SER A 81 -26.54 13.79 -7.28
N GLN A 82 -27.40 14.54 -6.58
CA GLN A 82 -26.97 15.53 -5.59
C GLN A 82 -25.92 14.99 -4.61
N ASP A 83 -26.13 13.78 -4.10
CA ASP A 83 -25.30 13.15 -3.07
C ASP A 83 -24.54 11.92 -3.59
N GLU A 84 -24.44 11.72 -4.91
CA GLU A 84 -23.88 10.49 -5.50
C GLU A 84 -22.77 10.81 -6.51
N PHE A 85 -21.60 10.20 -6.29
CA PHE A 85 -20.38 10.53 -7.01
C PHE A 85 -19.70 9.27 -7.56
N LYS A 86 -19.04 9.42 -8.69
CA LYS A 86 -18.18 8.41 -9.31
C LYS A 86 -16.81 8.98 -9.63
N GLY A 87 -15.82 8.08 -9.67
CA GLY A 87 -14.45 8.45 -9.92
C GLY A 87 -13.49 7.29 -9.81
N THR A 88 -12.25 7.63 -9.47
CA THR A 88 -11.18 6.68 -9.18
C THR A 88 -10.58 6.94 -7.80
N ILE A 89 -9.97 5.91 -7.22
CA ILE A 89 -9.20 6.01 -5.98
C ILE A 89 -7.80 5.44 -6.21
N GLN A 90 -6.79 6.25 -5.92
CA GLN A 90 -5.39 5.84 -5.88
C GLN A 90 -5.00 5.65 -4.42
N VAL A 91 -4.47 4.48 -4.10
CA VAL A 91 -4.01 4.15 -2.74
C VAL A 91 -2.53 3.83 -2.79
N GLN A 92 -1.76 4.52 -1.97
CA GLN A 92 -0.34 4.29 -1.78
C GLN A 92 -0.04 4.09 -0.30
N ALA A 93 0.80 3.11 0.03
CA ALA A 93 1.33 2.92 1.38
C ALA A 93 2.84 2.74 1.32
N THR A 94 3.50 3.26 2.35
CA THR A 94 4.96 3.30 2.44
C THR A 94 5.42 2.94 3.85
N ARG A 95 6.63 2.39 3.94
CA ARG A 95 7.27 1.99 5.20
C ARG A 95 8.68 2.57 5.27
N PRO A 96 9.07 3.18 6.40
CA PRO A 96 10.46 3.58 6.62
C PRO A 96 11.36 2.34 6.74
N VAL A 97 12.55 2.42 6.16
CA VAL A 97 13.57 1.36 6.30
C VAL A 97 14.37 1.60 7.57
N PHE A 98 14.53 0.55 8.38
CA PHE A 98 15.12 0.64 9.71
C PHE A 98 16.49 1.32 9.69
N ASN A 99 16.71 2.25 10.62
CA ASN A 99 17.96 2.99 10.80
C ASN A 99 18.43 3.78 9.54
N THR A 100 17.50 4.19 8.68
CA THR A 100 17.78 5.02 7.50
C THR A 100 16.73 6.13 7.34
N SER A 101 17.01 7.10 6.47
CA SER A 101 16.01 8.07 6.00
C SER A 101 15.27 7.59 4.75
N TYR A 102 15.48 6.34 4.33
CA TYR A 102 14.88 5.79 3.13
C TYR A 102 13.49 5.24 3.42
N THR A 103 12.55 5.47 2.50
CA THR A 103 11.19 4.97 2.60
C THR A 103 10.88 4.10 1.40
N SER A 104 10.37 2.90 1.67
CA SER A 104 10.02 1.91 0.68
C SER A 104 8.51 1.94 0.40
N VAL A 105 8.12 1.84 -0.88
CA VAL A 105 6.71 1.75 -1.27
C VAL A 105 6.24 0.30 -1.08
N LEU A 106 5.22 0.10 -0.25
CA LEU A 106 4.61 -1.23 -0.03
C LEU A 106 3.50 -1.51 -1.05
N PHE A 107 2.69 -0.50 -1.33
CA PHE A 107 1.49 -0.64 -2.15
C PHE A 107 1.29 0.62 -2.99
N ASN A 108 0.90 0.45 -4.25
CA ASN A 108 0.56 1.53 -5.15
C ASN A 108 -0.46 1.04 -6.18
N HIS A 109 -1.74 1.35 -5.97
CA HIS A 109 -2.83 0.81 -6.78
C HIS A 109 -3.87 1.86 -7.14
N MET A 110 -4.27 1.85 -8.42
CA MET A 110 -5.40 2.61 -8.93
C MET A 110 -6.61 1.70 -9.07
N ASP A 111 -7.69 2.05 -8.36
CA ASP A 111 -8.99 1.41 -8.47
C ASP A 111 -9.96 2.35 -9.19
N ASN A 112 -10.46 1.87 -10.33
CA ASN A 112 -11.34 2.63 -11.21
C ASN A 112 -12.82 2.50 -10.81
N ASN A 113 -13.15 1.72 -9.77
CA ASN A 113 -14.50 1.44 -9.34
C ASN A 113 -14.83 2.16 -8.03
N MET A 114 -14.64 3.49 -8.02
CA MET A 114 -15.08 4.36 -6.93
C MET A 114 -16.46 4.93 -7.28
N HIS A 115 -17.49 4.49 -6.55
CA HIS A 115 -18.86 4.97 -6.71
C HIS A 115 -19.51 4.99 -5.34
N PHE A 116 -19.96 6.14 -4.86
CA PHE A 116 -20.47 6.23 -3.50
C PHE A 116 -21.49 7.35 -3.33
N LYS A 117 -22.21 7.29 -2.21
CA LYS A 117 -23.05 8.38 -1.73
C LYS A 117 -22.42 9.09 -0.54
N TYR A 118 -22.58 10.40 -0.47
CA TYR A 118 -22.12 11.23 0.63
C TYR A 118 -23.06 12.40 0.84
N VAL A 119 -23.50 12.57 2.09
CA VAL A 119 -24.34 13.70 2.54
C VAL A 119 -23.52 14.51 3.52
N GLU A 120 -23.49 15.83 3.34
CA GLU A 120 -22.72 16.73 4.23
C GLU A 120 -23.13 16.53 5.69
N PHE A 121 -22.13 16.55 6.58
CA PHE A 121 -22.28 16.41 8.03
C PHE A 121 -22.83 15.06 8.52
N GLN A 122 -23.08 14.11 7.62
CA GLN A 122 -23.40 12.74 8.01
C GLN A 122 -22.13 12.01 8.48
N SER A 123 -22.21 11.39 9.66
CA SER A 123 -21.13 10.54 10.18
C SER A 123 -20.84 9.36 9.25
N LEU A 124 -19.56 9.08 9.02
CA LEU A 124 -19.12 7.92 8.25
C LEU A 124 -19.11 6.67 9.15
N GLU A 125 -20.18 5.90 9.07
CA GLU A 125 -20.34 4.66 9.84
C GLU A 125 -19.79 3.44 9.08
N PHE A 126 -19.15 2.52 9.81
CA PHE A 126 -18.62 1.28 9.27
C PHE A 126 -18.88 0.10 10.21
N SER A 127 -19.31 -1.01 9.62
CA SER A 127 -19.46 -2.30 10.29
C SER A 127 -18.65 -3.37 9.56
N GLU A 128 -17.86 -4.15 10.30
CA GLU A 128 -17.15 -5.31 9.74
C GLU A 128 -18.08 -6.45 9.33
N THR A 129 -19.33 -6.46 9.82
CA THR A 129 -20.29 -7.55 9.59
C THR A 129 -21.31 -7.22 8.52
N THR A 130 -21.41 -5.96 8.09
CA THR A 130 -22.50 -5.51 7.23
C THR A 130 -22.04 -4.41 6.30
N HIS A 131 -22.38 -4.54 5.01
CA HIS A 131 -22.16 -3.49 4.03
C HIS A 131 -23.22 -2.39 4.20
N MET A 132 -22.82 -1.29 4.83
CA MET A 132 -23.71 -0.15 5.12
C MET A 132 -23.58 0.96 4.07
N SER A 133 -22.35 1.31 3.70
CA SER A 133 -22.03 2.33 2.71
C SER A 133 -20.85 1.86 1.87
N ASN A 134 -20.93 2.11 0.56
CA ASN A 134 -19.83 1.77 -0.33
C ASN A 134 -18.59 2.62 -0.06
N LEU A 135 -18.76 3.89 0.35
CA LEU A 135 -17.64 4.76 0.70
C LEU A 135 -16.81 4.17 1.83
N THR A 136 -17.46 3.86 2.96
CA THR A 136 -16.76 3.35 4.15
C THR A 136 -16.25 1.93 3.94
N SER A 137 -16.94 1.11 3.13
CA SER A 137 -16.47 -0.23 2.75
C SER A 137 -15.19 -0.18 1.91
N ILE A 138 -15.09 0.71 0.92
CA ILE A 138 -13.89 0.86 0.10
C ILE A 138 -12.70 1.30 0.96
N LEU A 139 -12.91 2.31 1.82
CA LEU A 139 -11.86 2.84 2.69
C LEU A 139 -11.38 1.79 3.71
N ALA A 140 -12.30 1.09 4.36
CA ALA A 140 -11.97 0.02 5.30
C ALA A 140 -11.27 -1.17 4.62
N TYR A 141 -11.70 -1.51 3.40
CA TYR A 141 -11.02 -2.53 2.59
C TYR A 141 -9.54 -2.16 2.38
N TYR A 142 -9.26 -0.92 1.93
CA TYR A 142 -7.88 -0.49 1.72
C TYR A 142 -7.08 -0.31 3.01
N ALA A 143 -7.71 0.09 4.12
CA ALA A 143 -7.06 0.09 5.43
C ALA A 143 -6.52 -1.31 5.78
N TYR A 144 -7.35 -2.34 5.60
CA TYR A 144 -6.96 -3.72 5.89
C TYR A 144 -5.95 -4.31 4.90
N ILE A 145 -5.98 -3.90 3.63
CA ILE A 145 -4.93 -4.27 2.67
C ILE A 145 -3.59 -3.66 3.07
N ILE A 146 -3.57 -2.38 3.46
CA ILE A 146 -2.36 -1.68 3.90
C ILE A 146 -1.78 -2.35 5.16
N LEU A 147 -2.62 -2.60 6.17
CA LEU A 147 -2.21 -3.28 7.39
C LEU A 147 -1.66 -4.68 7.10
N GLY A 148 -2.35 -5.47 6.28
CA GLY A 148 -1.87 -6.82 5.96
C GLY A 148 -0.51 -6.81 5.27
N LEU A 149 -0.29 -5.91 4.30
CA LEU A 149 1.00 -5.80 3.62
C LEU A 149 2.11 -5.32 4.56
N ASP A 150 1.80 -4.38 5.46
CA ASP A 150 2.76 -3.90 6.47
C ASP A 150 3.21 -5.04 7.39
N TYR A 151 2.28 -5.83 7.94
CA TYR A 151 2.60 -6.94 8.85
C TYR A 151 3.37 -8.08 8.17
N ASP A 152 3.08 -8.34 6.89
CA ASP A 152 3.87 -9.27 6.07
C ASP A 152 5.33 -8.82 5.91
N THR A 153 5.62 -7.53 6.04
CA THR A 153 7.02 -7.06 6.02
C THR A 153 7.77 -7.39 7.31
N PHE A 154 7.09 -7.51 8.45
CA PHE A 154 7.72 -7.75 9.75
C PHE A 154 7.76 -9.22 10.16
N SER A 155 6.89 -10.05 9.61
CA SER A 155 6.89 -11.50 9.88
C SER A 155 6.32 -12.30 8.70
N PRO A 156 6.75 -13.56 8.51
CA PRO A 156 6.22 -14.40 7.46
C PRO A 156 4.69 -14.56 7.57
N LYS A 157 3.96 -14.08 6.56
CA LYS A 157 2.48 -14.09 6.50
C LYS A 157 1.79 -13.37 7.68
N GLY A 158 2.46 -12.43 8.33
CA GLY A 158 1.92 -11.69 9.48
C GLY A 158 0.61 -10.96 9.22
N GLY A 159 0.33 -10.57 7.97
CA GLY A 159 -0.86 -9.84 7.58
C GLY A 159 -2.14 -10.65 7.41
N TYR A 160 -2.10 -11.97 7.66
CA TYR A 160 -3.19 -12.88 7.31
C TYR A 160 -4.54 -12.45 7.91
N GLU A 161 -4.56 -12.04 9.18
CA GLU A 161 -5.78 -11.60 9.87
C GLU A 161 -6.44 -10.38 9.21
N PHE A 162 -5.64 -9.44 8.70
CA PHE A 162 -6.16 -8.23 8.05
C PHE A 162 -6.70 -8.54 6.66
N PHE A 163 -6.04 -9.44 5.92
CA PHE A 163 -6.57 -9.90 4.64
C PHE A 163 -7.91 -10.65 4.81
N GLN A 164 -8.09 -11.42 5.89
CA GLN A 164 -9.39 -12.02 6.20
C GLN A 164 -10.47 -10.98 6.49
N LYS A 165 -10.13 -9.88 7.17
CA LYS A 165 -11.07 -8.76 7.37
C LYS A 165 -11.42 -8.08 6.05
N ALA A 166 -10.46 -7.89 5.15
CA ALA A 166 -10.72 -7.36 3.81
C ALA A 166 -11.62 -8.31 2.98
N GLU A 167 -11.40 -9.62 3.06
CA GLU A 167 -12.25 -10.64 2.41
C GLU A 167 -13.67 -10.60 2.96
N LYS A 168 -13.83 -10.43 4.27
CA LYS A 168 -15.16 -10.27 4.89
C LYS A 168 -15.90 -9.05 4.36
N ILE A 169 -15.23 -7.92 4.13
CA ILE A 169 -15.83 -6.73 3.52
C ILE A 169 -16.33 -7.06 2.10
N VAL A 170 -15.50 -7.74 1.30
CA VAL A 170 -15.88 -8.20 -0.05
C VAL A 170 -17.11 -9.11 0.01
N ASN A 171 -17.14 -10.07 0.92
CA ASN A 171 -18.27 -10.98 1.10
C ASN A 171 -19.56 -10.27 1.52
N ASN A 172 -19.47 -9.26 2.39
CA ASN A 172 -20.62 -8.45 2.79
C ASN A 172 -21.16 -7.59 1.64
N ALA A 173 -20.31 -7.20 0.69
CA ALA A 173 -20.64 -6.32 -0.43
C ALA A 173 -21.08 -7.07 -1.72
N GLN A 174 -21.27 -8.40 -1.68
CA GLN A 174 -21.63 -9.17 -2.88
C GLN A 174 -22.97 -8.76 -3.52
N ASN A 175 -23.90 -8.22 -2.74
CA ASN A 175 -25.19 -7.71 -3.24
C ASN A 175 -25.17 -6.21 -3.56
N ALA A 176 -24.03 -5.54 -3.38
CA ALA A 176 -23.92 -4.12 -3.67
C ALA A 176 -24.13 -3.87 -5.18
N PRO A 177 -24.92 -2.84 -5.57
CA PRO A 177 -25.09 -2.48 -6.97
C PRO A 177 -23.80 -1.92 -7.59
N GLU A 178 -22.90 -1.35 -6.77
CA GLU A 178 -21.62 -0.83 -7.20
C GLU A 178 -20.64 -1.94 -7.62
N LYS A 179 -19.78 -1.61 -8.58
CA LYS A 179 -18.76 -2.52 -9.11
C LYS A 179 -17.53 -2.59 -8.22
N GLY A 180 -16.72 -3.63 -8.43
CA GLY A 180 -15.42 -3.87 -7.84
C GLY A 180 -15.42 -4.93 -6.74
N TRP A 181 -16.60 -5.44 -6.38
CA TRP A 181 -16.78 -6.41 -5.28
C TRP A 181 -16.97 -7.84 -5.76
N LYS A 182 -17.29 -8.07 -7.03
CA LYS A 182 -17.68 -9.40 -7.53
C LYS A 182 -16.63 -9.94 -8.49
N ALA A 183 -16.40 -11.25 -8.44
CA ALA A 183 -15.40 -11.94 -9.27
C ALA A 183 -15.62 -11.77 -10.78
N PHE A 184 -16.88 -11.68 -11.22
CA PHE A 184 -17.26 -11.66 -12.63
C PHE A 184 -17.26 -10.25 -13.26
N GLU A 185 -17.01 -9.20 -12.49
CA GLU A 185 -17.04 -7.81 -12.98
C GLU A 185 -15.75 -7.43 -13.72
N ASP A 186 -14.60 -7.82 -13.18
CA ASP A 186 -13.26 -7.59 -13.72
C ASP A 186 -12.31 -8.63 -13.09
N LEU A 187 -11.18 -8.91 -13.73
CA LEU A 187 -10.08 -9.71 -13.19
C LEU A 187 -9.10 -8.88 -12.32
N LYS A 188 -9.24 -7.54 -12.33
CA LYS A 188 -8.43 -6.59 -11.56
C LYS A 188 -9.32 -5.70 -10.69
N ASN A 189 -9.82 -6.26 -9.61
CA ASN A 189 -10.70 -5.55 -8.67
C ASN A 189 -10.42 -5.96 -7.21
N ARG A 190 -11.19 -5.39 -6.28
CA ARG A 190 -11.03 -5.64 -4.84
C ARG A 190 -11.25 -7.11 -4.48
N TYR A 191 -12.19 -7.79 -5.14
CA TYR A 191 -12.37 -9.24 -4.97
C TYR A 191 -11.08 -10.02 -5.27
N TRP A 192 -10.50 -9.83 -6.46
CA TRP A 192 -9.32 -10.58 -6.87
C TRP A 192 -8.05 -10.18 -6.12
N LEU A 193 -7.94 -8.93 -5.66
CA LEU A 193 -6.80 -8.51 -4.87
C LEU A 193 -6.72 -9.30 -3.56
N VAL A 194 -7.80 -9.34 -2.78
CA VAL A 194 -7.78 -10.06 -1.51
C VAL A 194 -7.78 -11.58 -1.67
N GLU A 195 -8.48 -12.12 -2.67
CA GLU A 195 -8.45 -13.55 -2.97
C GLU A 195 -7.02 -14.01 -3.27
N ASN A 196 -6.31 -13.30 -4.15
CA ASN A 196 -4.92 -13.63 -4.47
C ASN A 196 -4.00 -13.49 -3.24
N LEU A 197 -4.25 -12.56 -2.31
CA LEU A 197 -3.45 -12.40 -1.08
C LEU A 197 -3.65 -13.55 -0.08
N LEU A 198 -4.82 -14.19 -0.09
CA LEU A 198 -5.14 -15.30 0.80
C LEU A 198 -4.84 -16.68 0.17
N ASN A 199 -4.81 -16.76 -1.15
CA ASN A 199 -4.60 -18.01 -1.87
C ASN A 199 -3.12 -18.46 -1.85
N ASP A 200 -2.89 -19.70 -1.40
CA ASP A 200 -1.55 -20.27 -1.21
C ASP A 200 -0.72 -20.34 -2.49
N VAL A 201 -1.33 -20.37 -3.67
CA VAL A 201 -0.62 -20.32 -4.96
C VAL A 201 0.24 -19.05 -5.06
N TYR A 202 -0.19 -17.95 -4.43
CA TYR A 202 0.52 -16.67 -4.42
C TYR A 202 1.32 -16.42 -3.15
N SER A 203 1.34 -17.37 -2.20
CA SER A 203 2.11 -17.23 -0.96
C SER A 203 3.58 -16.82 -1.14
N PRO A 204 4.31 -17.21 -2.23
CA PRO A 204 5.66 -16.72 -2.43
C PRO A 204 5.78 -15.19 -2.56
N ILE A 205 4.72 -14.48 -2.98
CA ILE A 205 4.72 -13.00 -3.01
C ILE A 205 4.79 -12.44 -1.60
N ARG A 206 4.03 -13.02 -0.66
CA ARG A 206 3.99 -12.60 0.74
C ARG A 206 5.29 -12.95 1.47
N GLU A 207 5.86 -14.12 1.16
CA GLU A 207 7.20 -14.50 1.62
C GLU A 207 8.27 -13.53 1.08
N CYS A 208 8.12 -13.10 -0.18
CA CYS A 208 8.99 -12.08 -0.77
C CYS A 208 8.85 -10.74 -0.03
N TYR A 209 7.66 -10.30 0.41
CA TYR A 209 7.55 -9.08 1.22
C TYR A 209 8.39 -9.16 2.50
N TYR A 210 8.36 -10.27 3.22
CA TYR A 210 9.17 -10.45 4.43
C TYR A 210 10.68 -10.45 4.12
N ALA A 211 11.12 -11.26 3.17
CA ALA A 211 12.53 -11.36 2.80
C ALA A 211 13.06 -10.02 2.27
N TYR A 212 12.26 -9.31 1.47
CA TYR A 212 12.63 -8.05 0.85
C TYR A 212 12.84 -6.94 1.89
N HIS A 213 11.93 -6.82 2.86
CA HIS A 213 11.94 -5.69 3.79
C HIS A 213 12.74 -6.00 5.05
N ARG A 214 12.37 -7.04 5.81
CA ARG A 214 12.98 -7.31 7.11
C ARG A 214 14.38 -7.87 7.01
N GLN A 215 14.62 -8.77 6.05
CA GLN A 215 15.92 -9.42 5.87
C GLN A 215 16.79 -8.68 4.85
N GLY A 216 16.16 -7.97 3.90
CA GLY A 216 16.80 -7.16 2.88
C GLY A 216 17.01 -5.72 3.33
N LEU A 217 16.01 -4.87 3.08
CA LEU A 217 16.12 -3.42 3.27
C LEU A 217 16.57 -3.02 4.68
N ASP A 218 15.99 -3.59 5.73
CA ASP A 218 16.33 -3.27 7.12
C ASP A 218 17.77 -3.68 7.50
N LEU A 219 18.36 -4.65 6.78
CA LEU A 219 19.74 -5.11 6.96
C LEU A 219 20.72 -4.35 6.05
N MET A 220 20.22 -3.62 5.05
CA MET A 220 21.00 -3.06 3.95
C MET A 220 22.10 -2.10 4.43
N ALA A 221 21.81 -1.28 5.44
CA ALA A 221 22.75 -0.31 5.98
C ALA A 221 23.96 -0.95 6.68
N GLU A 222 23.78 -2.14 7.26
CA GLU A 222 24.82 -2.85 8.01
C GLU A 222 25.56 -3.86 7.13
N LYS A 223 24.83 -4.59 6.28
CA LYS A 223 25.35 -5.71 5.49
C LYS A 223 24.73 -5.76 4.08
N SER A 224 25.08 -4.80 3.26
CA SER A 224 24.49 -4.62 1.91
C SER A 224 24.52 -5.87 1.01
N GLN A 225 25.61 -6.65 1.02
CA GLN A 225 25.70 -7.87 0.20
C GLN A 225 24.78 -8.99 0.71
N GLU A 226 24.71 -9.19 2.03
CA GLU A 226 23.82 -10.18 2.65
C GLU A 226 22.36 -9.79 2.42
N ALA A 227 22.02 -8.51 2.64
CA ALA A 227 20.71 -7.93 2.38
C ALA A 227 20.26 -8.12 0.92
N ARG A 228 21.13 -7.81 -0.07
CA ARG A 228 20.82 -8.04 -1.49
C ARG A 228 20.55 -9.51 -1.81
N THR A 229 21.28 -10.42 -1.16
CA THR A 229 21.06 -11.86 -1.34
C THR A 229 19.65 -12.27 -0.90
N TYR A 230 19.19 -11.81 0.27
CA TYR A 230 17.82 -12.06 0.73
C TYR A 230 16.75 -11.52 -0.24
N ILE A 231 16.98 -10.33 -0.79
CA ILE A 231 16.08 -9.74 -1.80
C ILE A 231 16.08 -10.58 -3.09
N ALA A 232 17.25 -10.97 -3.58
CA ALA A 232 17.38 -11.80 -4.78
C ALA A 232 16.67 -13.15 -4.62
N ASP A 233 16.83 -13.80 -3.47
CA ASP A 233 16.18 -15.07 -3.16
C ASP A 233 14.65 -14.94 -3.08
N GLY A 234 14.15 -13.87 -2.46
CA GLY A 234 12.71 -13.56 -2.44
C GLY A 234 12.14 -13.38 -3.85
N LEU A 235 12.85 -12.63 -4.70
CA LEU A 235 12.46 -12.39 -6.09
C LEU A 235 12.51 -13.67 -6.94
N GLU A 236 13.50 -14.54 -6.74
CA GLU A 236 13.59 -15.84 -7.41
C GLU A 236 12.39 -16.74 -7.05
N GLY A 237 11.93 -16.66 -5.80
CA GLY A 237 10.71 -17.34 -5.33
C GLY A 237 9.46 -17.00 -6.15
N LEU A 238 9.38 -15.78 -6.70
CA LEU A 238 8.27 -15.33 -7.52
C LEU A 238 8.14 -16.08 -8.85
N ARG A 239 9.19 -16.77 -9.33
CA ARG A 239 9.09 -17.64 -10.52
C ARG A 239 8.03 -18.71 -10.35
N LYS A 240 7.86 -19.26 -9.15
CA LYS A 240 6.84 -20.28 -8.86
C LYS A 240 5.43 -19.76 -9.14
N VAL A 241 5.18 -18.49 -8.80
CA VAL A 241 3.91 -17.83 -9.05
C VAL A 241 3.76 -17.53 -10.53
N TYR A 242 4.78 -16.98 -11.18
CA TYR A 242 4.76 -16.71 -12.62
C TYR A 242 4.48 -17.97 -13.45
N GLN A 243 5.10 -19.11 -13.12
CA GLN A 243 4.89 -20.38 -13.82
C GLN A 243 3.45 -20.89 -13.69
N GLN A 244 2.82 -20.72 -12.52
CA GLN A 244 1.46 -21.19 -12.26
C GLN A 244 0.38 -20.20 -12.72
N LYS A 245 0.65 -18.90 -12.59
CA LYS A 245 -0.27 -17.78 -12.83
C LYS A 245 0.44 -16.64 -13.58
N PRO A 246 0.82 -16.85 -14.87
CA PRO A 246 1.46 -15.80 -15.66
C PRO A 246 0.58 -14.55 -15.74
N GLY A 247 1.18 -13.37 -15.57
CA GLY A 247 0.45 -12.10 -15.64
C GLY A 247 -0.55 -11.87 -14.51
N SER A 248 -0.43 -12.58 -13.38
CA SER A 248 -1.35 -12.43 -12.24
C SER A 248 -1.44 -10.99 -11.75
N PHE A 249 -2.63 -10.64 -11.27
CA PHE A 249 -2.90 -9.29 -10.78
C PHE A 249 -2.03 -8.94 -9.57
N LEU A 250 -1.84 -9.87 -8.62
CA LEU A 250 -1.01 -9.62 -7.44
C LEU A 250 0.49 -9.43 -7.78
N MET A 251 1.01 -10.14 -8.79
CA MET A 251 2.37 -9.87 -9.30
C MET A 251 2.49 -8.45 -9.86
N GLN A 252 1.49 -7.98 -10.61
CA GLN A 252 1.48 -6.61 -11.12
C GLN A 252 1.47 -5.58 -9.98
N ILE A 253 0.69 -5.81 -8.92
CA ILE A 253 0.66 -4.95 -7.73
C ILE A 253 2.04 -4.88 -7.07
N PHE A 254 2.71 -6.02 -6.88
CA PHE A 254 4.05 -6.07 -6.30
C PHE A 254 5.05 -5.27 -7.15
N PHE A 255 5.14 -5.53 -8.45
CA PHE A 255 6.12 -4.84 -9.30
C PHE A 255 5.82 -3.35 -9.51
N ASN A 256 4.55 -2.95 -9.51
CA ASN A 256 4.19 -1.52 -9.54
C ASN A 256 4.77 -0.74 -8.35
N ALA A 257 4.92 -1.38 -7.19
CA ALA A 257 5.55 -0.79 -6.02
C ALA A 257 7.09 -0.92 -6.04
N LYS A 258 7.62 -2.02 -6.58
CA LYS A 258 9.02 -2.43 -6.36
C LYS A 258 9.99 -2.24 -7.52
N THR A 259 9.51 -2.06 -8.74
CA THR A 259 10.38 -2.06 -9.94
C THR A 259 11.56 -1.09 -9.82
N ASP A 260 11.30 0.16 -9.46
CA ASP A 260 12.36 1.18 -9.42
C ASP A 260 13.33 0.97 -8.24
N GLU A 261 12.84 0.47 -7.10
CA GLU A 261 13.66 0.08 -5.94
C GLU A 261 14.57 -1.11 -6.28
N ILE A 262 14.03 -2.14 -6.95
CA ILE A 262 14.81 -3.28 -7.47
C ILE A 262 15.93 -2.82 -8.40
N VAL A 263 15.63 -1.93 -9.36
CA VAL A 263 16.63 -1.41 -10.28
C VAL A 263 17.76 -0.70 -9.52
N ASN A 264 17.43 0.14 -8.54
CA ASN A 264 18.44 0.84 -7.75
C ASN A 264 19.31 -0.12 -6.94
N ILE A 265 18.70 -1.09 -6.25
CA ILE A 265 19.41 -2.07 -5.41
C ILE A 265 20.39 -2.90 -6.24
N PHE A 266 19.97 -3.42 -7.39
CA PHE A 266 20.82 -4.31 -8.19
C PHE A 266 21.77 -3.55 -9.13
N SER A 267 21.60 -2.24 -9.35
CA SER A 267 22.58 -1.43 -10.08
C SER A 267 23.95 -1.38 -9.37
N GLU A 268 23.99 -1.68 -8.07
CA GLU A 268 25.22 -1.77 -7.26
C GLU A 268 25.74 -3.22 -7.08
N ALA A 269 25.06 -4.21 -7.67
CA ALA A 269 25.44 -5.62 -7.55
C ALA A 269 26.66 -6.01 -8.41
N TYR A 270 27.24 -7.19 -8.14
CA TYR A 270 28.32 -7.72 -8.97
C TYR A 270 27.81 -8.12 -10.38
N PRO A 271 28.67 -8.11 -11.42
CA PRO A 271 28.25 -8.38 -12.80
C PRO A 271 27.43 -9.67 -12.98
N ASP A 272 27.82 -10.76 -12.32
CA ASP A 272 27.11 -12.04 -12.41
C ASP A 272 25.72 -11.99 -11.77
N GLU A 273 25.58 -11.27 -10.66
CA GLU A 273 24.31 -11.06 -9.96
C GLU A 273 23.38 -10.15 -10.78
N LYS A 274 23.92 -9.06 -11.35
CA LYS A 274 23.19 -8.19 -12.29
C LYS A 274 22.58 -8.98 -13.44
N MET A 275 23.39 -9.78 -14.12
CA MET A 275 22.96 -10.59 -15.26
C MET A 275 21.85 -11.57 -14.85
N ARG A 276 22.02 -12.26 -13.71
CA ARG A 276 21.02 -13.19 -13.18
C ARG A 276 19.69 -12.48 -12.91
N MET A 277 19.74 -11.34 -12.21
CA MET A 277 18.55 -10.59 -11.84
C MET A 277 17.83 -9.97 -13.04
N VAL A 278 18.58 -9.43 -14.01
CA VAL A 278 17.98 -8.91 -15.26
C VAL A 278 17.24 -10.03 -16.00
N ASN A 279 17.86 -11.21 -16.14
CA ASN A 279 17.23 -12.34 -16.80
C ASN A 279 15.96 -12.80 -16.08
N LEU A 280 16.02 -12.92 -14.75
CA LEU A 280 14.88 -13.27 -13.91
C LEU A 280 13.73 -12.26 -14.07
N LEU A 281 14.01 -10.98 -13.85
CA LEU A 281 13.02 -9.92 -13.80
C LEU A 281 12.37 -9.69 -15.18
N SER A 282 13.15 -9.75 -16.26
CA SER A 282 12.61 -9.70 -17.63
C SER A 282 11.73 -10.91 -17.97
N GLN A 283 11.94 -12.06 -17.32
CA GLN A 283 11.06 -13.23 -17.47
C GLN A 283 9.75 -13.05 -16.71
N ILE A 284 9.81 -12.71 -15.42
CA ILE A 284 8.63 -12.72 -14.53
C ILE A 284 7.82 -11.43 -14.56
N ASP A 285 8.40 -10.33 -15.03
CA ASP A 285 7.77 -9.03 -15.21
C ASP A 285 8.17 -8.37 -16.54
N PRO A 286 7.67 -8.93 -17.67
CA PRO A 286 8.11 -8.49 -19.00
C PRO A 286 7.78 -7.03 -19.30
N VAL A 287 6.73 -6.47 -18.69
CA VAL A 287 6.26 -5.08 -18.93
C VAL A 287 7.32 -4.05 -18.52
N ASN A 288 8.11 -4.35 -17.49
CA ASN A 288 9.16 -3.47 -17.00
C ASN A 288 10.57 -3.86 -17.50
N SER A 289 10.69 -4.77 -18.47
CA SER A 289 11.98 -5.25 -18.98
C SER A 289 12.94 -4.14 -19.37
N SER A 290 12.45 -3.07 -20.01
CA SER A 290 13.28 -1.91 -20.40
C SER A 290 13.86 -1.16 -19.20
N LYS A 291 13.15 -1.14 -18.05
CA LYS A 291 13.67 -0.60 -16.79
C LYS A 291 14.74 -1.51 -16.20
N TYR A 292 14.54 -2.82 -16.21
CA TYR A 292 15.52 -3.78 -15.68
C TYR A 292 16.86 -3.75 -16.44
N GLN A 293 16.85 -3.45 -17.74
CA GLN A 293 18.10 -3.26 -18.50
C GLN A 293 18.99 -2.13 -17.95
N LYS A 294 18.43 -1.17 -17.20
CA LYS A 294 19.21 -0.10 -16.55
C LYS A 294 20.13 -0.62 -15.44
N ILE A 295 19.87 -1.81 -14.88
CA ILE A 295 20.76 -2.46 -13.89
C ILE A 295 22.18 -2.65 -14.45
N ASN A 296 22.28 -2.92 -15.76
CA ASN A 296 23.55 -3.11 -16.46
C ASN A 296 24.25 -1.78 -16.81
N GLN A 297 23.56 -0.65 -16.68
CA GLN A 297 24.15 0.67 -16.89
C GLN A 297 24.82 1.08 -15.58
N SER A 298 26.10 1.48 -15.62
CA SER A 298 26.78 2.01 -14.43
C SER A 298 25.98 3.20 -13.86
N PRO A 299 26.01 3.44 -12.53
CA PRO A 299 25.40 4.64 -11.97
C PRO A 299 25.95 5.85 -12.72
N VAL A 300 25.06 6.67 -13.28
CA VAL A 300 25.48 7.98 -13.79
C VAL A 300 25.91 8.76 -12.57
N ASP A 301 27.22 8.85 -12.36
CA ASP A 301 27.80 9.67 -11.30
C ASP A 301 27.19 11.07 -11.36
N GLY A 302 26.49 11.43 -10.28
CA GLY A 302 26.17 12.82 -9.97
C GLY A 302 27.46 13.55 -9.57
N SER A 303 28.40 13.73 -10.49
CA SER A 303 29.52 14.65 -10.31
C SER A 303 30.15 15.03 -11.65
N GLY A 304 30.26 16.33 -11.91
CA GLY A 304 31.21 16.86 -12.90
C GLY A 304 30.60 17.38 -14.19
N GLY A 305 29.75 18.40 -14.09
CA GLY A 305 29.77 19.49 -15.07
C GLY A 305 31.15 20.16 -15.04
N LYS A 306 32.17 19.52 -15.63
CA LYS A 306 33.43 20.19 -15.96
C LYS A 306 33.16 21.02 -17.22
N ASN A 307 32.99 22.31 -16.99
CA ASN A 307 33.09 23.35 -18.00
C ASN A 307 34.30 23.07 -18.91
N ASN A 308 34.03 22.76 -20.18
CA ASN A 308 35.01 22.86 -21.23
C ASN A 308 35.23 24.35 -21.54
N ILE A 309 36.04 25.02 -20.71
CA ILE A 309 36.69 26.27 -21.09
C ILE A 309 37.85 25.87 -22.00
N ARG A 310 37.69 26.08 -23.31
CA ARG A 310 38.81 26.09 -24.25
C ARG A 310 39.67 27.32 -23.94
N PRO A 311 41.00 27.19 -23.74
CA PRO A 311 41.89 28.34 -23.84
C PRO A 311 42.05 28.68 -25.33
N GLY A 312 41.94 29.97 -25.64
CA GLY A 312 41.95 30.47 -27.00
C GLY A 312 43.21 30.13 -27.79
N LYS A 313 43.02 29.96 -29.09
CA LYS A 313 43.74 30.62 -30.18
C LYS A 313 42.79 30.69 -31.38
#